data_AF-A0AAW1TPW5-F1
#
_entry.id   AF-A0AAW1TPW5-F1
#
_cell.length_a   1.000
_cell.length_b   1.000
_cell.length_c   1.000
_cell.angle_alpha   90.00
_cell.angle_beta   90.00
_cell.angle_gamma   90.00
#
_symmetry.space_group_name_H-M   'P 1'
#
loop_
_entity.id
_entity.type
_entity.pdbx_description
1 polymer ?
#
loop_
_entity_poly.entity_id
_entity_poly.type
_entity_poly.pdbx_seq_one_letter_code
_entity_poly.pdbx_strand_id
1 'polypeptide(L)'
;MNKMKRAKVYRNTAIGEIQLLCNLAREVDADGRNVNVFRARFSDIERIRDEFDKQHMIIIDSLLQDEDADLRLEETIREGFLADYYEIKSIHETLNSDGSINAPN
;
A
#
# COMPACT_ATOMS: atom_id res chain seq x y z
N MET A 1 -21.95 2.76 15.43
CA MET A 1 -21.99 1.67 14.43
C MET A 1 -21.72 2.10 12.97
N ASN A 2 -22.14 3.29 12.51
CA ASN A 2 -21.97 3.72 11.10
C ASN A 2 -20.53 4.19 10.73
N LYS A 3 -19.70 4.52 11.72
CA LYS A 3 -18.30 4.96 11.52
C LYS A 3 -17.38 3.78 11.16
N MET A 4 -17.45 2.67 11.90
CA MET A 4 -16.63 1.48 11.65
C MET A 4 -16.93 0.83 10.30
N LYS A 5 -18.20 0.70 9.91
CA LYS A 5 -18.57 0.16 8.58
C LYS A 5 -17.96 1.00 7.45
N ARG A 6 -18.03 2.33 7.59
CA ARG A 6 -17.47 3.27 6.61
C ARG A 6 -15.95 3.19 6.54
N ALA A 7 -15.29 3.11 7.70
CA ALA A 7 -13.84 2.94 7.76
C ALA A 7 -13.40 1.63 7.08
N LYS A 8 -14.13 0.53 7.28
CA LYS A 8 -13.86 -0.73 6.57
C LYS A 8 -13.99 -0.60 5.05
N VAL A 9 -14.98 0.15 4.55
CA VAL A 9 -15.13 0.40 3.10
C VAL A 9 -13.91 1.14 2.56
N TYR A 10 -13.54 2.29 3.15
CA TYR A 10 -12.41 3.07 2.68
C TYR A 10 -11.06 2.35 2.82
N ARG A 11 -10.85 1.62 3.93
CA ARG A 11 -9.68 0.76 4.11
C ARG A 11 -9.59 -0.28 2.99
N ASN A 12 -10.70 -0.95 2.68
CA ASN A 12 -10.71 -1.97 1.61
C ASN A 12 -10.50 -1.35 0.22
N THR A 13 -10.95 -0.10 -0.01
CA THR A 13 -10.60 0.64 -1.23
C THR A 13 -9.09 0.89 -1.31
N ALA A 14 -8.46 1.34 -0.22
CA ALA A 14 -7.01 1.54 -0.18
C ALA A 14 -6.22 0.22 -0.38
N ILE A 15 -6.69 -0.89 0.19
CA ILE A 15 -6.14 -2.23 -0.06
C ILE A 15 -6.24 -2.59 -1.56
N GLY A 16 -7.39 -2.35 -2.20
CA GLY A 16 -7.53 -2.61 -3.63
C GLY A 16 -6.58 -1.74 -4.48
N GLU A 17 -6.43 -0.46 -4.13
CA GLU A 17 -5.51 0.46 -4.82
C GLU A 17 -4.05 0.02 -4.68
N ILE A 18 -3.59 -0.37 -3.47
CA ILE A 18 -2.20 -0.82 -3.27
C ILE A 18 -1.93 -2.13 -4.01
N GLN A 19 -2.87 -3.08 -4.03
CA GLN A 19 -2.71 -4.35 -4.72
C GLN A 19 -2.62 -4.19 -6.24
N LEU A 20 -3.42 -3.29 -6.83
CA LEU A 20 -3.33 -2.96 -8.25
C LEU A 20 -1.96 -2.34 -8.59
N LEU A 21 -1.47 -1.44 -7.73
CA LEU A 21 -0.16 -0.84 -7.93
C LEU A 21 0.98 -1.83 -7.72
N CYS A 22 0.85 -2.76 -6.77
CA CYS A 22 1.81 -3.83 -6.51
C CYS A 22 1.91 -4.78 -7.70
N ASN A 23 0.78 -5.19 -8.28
CA ASN A 23 0.78 -6.00 -9.50
C ASN A 23 1.46 -5.27 -10.67
N LEU A 24 1.18 -3.97 -10.85
CA LEU A 24 1.86 -3.17 -11.86
C LEU A 24 3.37 -3.05 -11.60
N ALA A 25 3.79 -2.90 -10.34
CA ALA A 25 5.21 -2.88 -9.97
C ALA A 25 5.90 -4.21 -10.32
N ARG A 26 5.27 -5.34 -9.98
CA ARG A 26 5.77 -6.69 -10.31
C ARG A 26 5.87 -6.92 -11.83
N GLU A 27 4.91 -6.43 -12.61
CA GLU A 27 4.99 -6.47 -14.08
C GLU A 27 6.19 -5.68 -14.60
N VAL A 28 6.42 -4.48 -14.06
CA VAL A 28 7.58 -3.66 -14.41
C VAL A 28 8.89 -4.34 -14.04
N ASP A 29 8.98 -4.95 -12.86
CA ASP A 29 10.18 -5.65 -12.40
C ASP A 29 10.48 -6.88 -13.26
N ALA A 30 9.45 -7.60 -13.69
CA ALA A 30 9.59 -8.83 -14.48
C ALA A 30 10.08 -8.59 -15.92
N ASP A 31 9.60 -7.54 -16.61
CA ASP A 31 9.91 -7.35 -18.03
C ASP A 31 10.09 -5.89 -18.50
N GLY A 32 10.08 -4.92 -17.58
CA GLY A 32 10.32 -3.51 -17.87
C GLY A 32 9.19 -2.83 -18.67
N ARG A 33 8.06 -3.51 -18.92
CA ARG A 33 6.90 -2.86 -19.55
C ARG A 33 6.20 -1.96 -18.56
N ASN A 34 5.49 -0.96 -19.08
CA ASN A 34 4.66 -0.05 -18.28
C ASN A 34 5.39 0.82 -17.23
N VAL A 35 6.73 0.94 -17.27
CA VAL A 35 7.52 1.77 -16.33
C VAL A 35 6.96 3.19 -16.18
N ASN A 36 6.56 3.83 -17.29
CA ASN A 36 5.99 5.18 -17.26
C ASN A 36 4.62 5.22 -16.56
N VAL A 37 3.78 4.20 -16.77
CA VAL A 37 2.48 4.09 -16.10
C VAL A 37 2.68 3.87 -14.61
N PHE A 38 3.63 2.99 -14.25
CA PHE A 38 4.01 2.74 -12.86
C PHE A 38 4.50 4.00 -12.17
N ARG A 39 5.45 4.74 -12.75
CA ARG A 39 5.96 6.01 -12.19
C ARG A 39 4.85 7.04 -11.99
N ALA A 40 3.92 7.16 -12.94
CA ALA A 40 2.78 8.06 -12.79
C ALA A 40 1.89 7.66 -11.60
N ARG A 41 1.58 6.36 -11.47
CA ARG A 41 0.76 5.83 -10.37
C ARG A 41 1.47 5.82 -9.01
N PHE A 42 2.79 5.69 -9.00
CA PHE A 42 3.60 5.69 -7.78
C PHE A 42 3.44 7.00 -7.00
N SER A 43 3.15 8.12 -7.68
CA SER A 43 2.90 9.40 -7.02
C SER A 43 1.73 9.37 -6.01
N ASP A 44 0.81 8.42 -6.15
CA ASP A 44 -0.33 8.24 -5.24
C ASP A 44 0.00 7.36 -4.02
N ILE A 45 1.17 6.70 -3.95
CA ILE A 45 1.40 5.62 -2.97
C ILE A 45 1.31 6.09 -1.52
N GLU A 46 1.86 7.27 -1.20
CA GLU A 46 1.80 7.82 0.16
C GLU A 46 0.37 8.21 0.53
N ARG A 47 -0.41 8.75 -0.42
CA ARG A 47 -1.85 9.04 -0.21
C ARG A 47 -2.64 7.77 0.09
N ILE A 48 -2.36 6.68 -0.63
CA ILE A 48 -3.02 5.38 -0.43
C ILE A 48 -2.70 4.84 0.97
N ARG A 49 -1.43 4.91 1.37
CA ARG A 49 -0.98 4.51 2.72
C ARG A 49 -1.65 5.34 3.81
N ASP A 50 -1.64 6.66 3.69
CA ASP A 50 -2.22 7.56 4.69
C ASP A 50 -3.72 7.31 4.88
N GLU A 51 -4.45 7.08 3.78
CA GLU A 51 -5.87 6.74 3.87
C GLU A 51 -6.07 5.35 4.51
N PHE A 52 -5.25 4.35 4.18
CA PHE A 52 -5.27 3.07 4.86
C PHE A 52 -5.05 3.23 6.37
N ASP A 53 -3.95 3.87 6.78
CA ASP A 53 -3.56 4.01 8.19
C ASP A 53 -4.65 4.76 8.97
N LYS A 54 -5.18 5.86 8.41
CA LYS A 54 -6.28 6.62 9.01
C LYS A 54 -7.52 5.78 9.26
N GLN A 55 -7.96 5.00 8.27
CA GLN A 55 -9.19 4.21 8.40
C GLN A 55 -8.95 2.97 9.27
N HIS A 56 -7.76 2.40 9.22
CA HIS A 56 -7.36 1.28 10.06
C HIS A 56 -7.34 1.68 11.54
N MET A 57 -6.78 2.85 11.89
CA MET A 57 -6.82 3.36 13.26
C MET A 57 -8.24 3.58 13.77
N ILE A 58 -9.15 4.10 12.93
CA ILE A 58 -10.57 4.23 13.32
C ILE A 58 -11.20 2.88 13.69
N ILE A 59 -10.79 1.80 13.02
CA ILE A 59 -11.27 0.44 13.28
C ILE A 59 -10.67 -0.09 14.58
N ILE A 60 -9.35 0.05 14.77
CA ILE A 60 -8.66 -0.34 16.01
C ILE A 60 -9.27 0.38 17.22
N ASP A 61 -9.42 1.71 17.15
CA ASP A 61 -10.04 2.51 18.21
C ASP A 61 -11.47 2.07 18.54
N SER A 62 -12.21 1.60 17.52
CA SER A 62 -13.58 1.10 17.73
C SER A 62 -13.60 -0.29 18.37
N LEU A 63 -12.62 -1.13 18.07
CA LEU A 63 -12.49 -2.48 18.63
C LEU A 63 -11.99 -2.43 20.08
N LEU A 64 -11.06 -1.53 20.40
CA LEU A 64 -10.55 -1.32 21.77
C LEU A 64 -11.61 -0.83 22.77
N GLN A 65 -12.83 -0.50 22.32
CA GLN A 65 -13.96 -0.24 23.21
C GLN A 65 -14.54 -1.52 23.81
N ASP A 66 -14.14 -2.68 23.29
CA ASP A 66 -14.50 -4.01 23.78
C ASP A 66 -13.24 -4.66 24.40
N GLU A 67 -13.30 -4.96 25.70
CA GLU A 67 -12.16 -5.48 26.47
C GLU A 67 -11.69 -6.86 25.97
N ASP A 68 -12.57 -7.61 25.31
CA ASP A 68 -12.28 -8.95 24.77
C ASP A 68 -11.99 -8.93 23.26
N ALA A 69 -11.76 -7.75 22.66
CA ALA A 69 -11.55 -7.63 21.22
C ALA A 69 -10.28 -8.35 20.73
N ASP A 70 -10.46 -9.31 19.83
CA ASP A 70 -9.37 -9.97 19.11
C ASP A 70 -8.88 -9.09 17.94
N LEU A 71 -7.66 -8.56 18.06
CA LEU A 71 -7.04 -7.68 17.06
C LEU A 71 -6.19 -8.41 16.02
N ARG A 72 -5.99 -9.73 16.13
CA ARG A 72 -5.07 -10.49 15.25
C ARG A 72 -5.43 -10.39 13.76
N LEU A 73 -6.73 -10.32 13.47
CA LEU A 73 -7.20 -10.12 12.10
C LEU A 73 -6.77 -8.76 11.56
N GLU A 74 -6.86 -7.71 12.38
CA GLU A 74 -6.50 -6.36 11.98
C GLU A 74 -4.99 -6.21 11.83
N GLU A 75 -4.20 -6.85 12.70
CA GLU A 75 -2.74 -6.96 12.55
C GLU A 75 -2.36 -7.62 11.22
N THR A 76 -2.94 -8.79 10.91
CA THR A 76 -2.71 -9.49 9.63
C THR A 76 -3.03 -8.60 8.42
N ILE A 77 -4.15 -7.86 8.47
CA ILE A 77 -4.54 -6.96 7.38
C ILE A 77 -3.51 -5.84 7.19
N ARG A 78 -3.02 -5.26 8.30
CA ARG A 78 -1.99 -4.22 8.26
C ARG A 78 -0.67 -4.73 7.73
N GLU A 79 -0.24 -5.91 8.19
CA GLU A 79 0.99 -6.55 7.70
C GLU A 79 0.94 -6.80 6.19
N GLY A 80 -0.18 -7.35 5.70
CA GLY A 80 -0.37 -7.58 4.26
C GLY A 80 -0.33 -6.28 3.45
N PHE A 81 -1.01 -5.23 3.91
CA PHE A 81 -0.98 -3.92 3.25
C PHE A 81 0.44 -3.33 3.20
N LEU A 82 1.17 -3.39 4.33
CA LEU A 82 2.52 -2.85 4.41
C LEU A 82 3.52 -3.65 3.58
N ALA A 83 3.36 -4.97 3.46
CA ALA A 83 4.17 -5.80 2.59
C ALA A 83 4.08 -5.33 1.13
N ASP A 84 2.86 -5.16 0.61
CA ASP A 84 2.64 -4.63 -0.75
C ASP A 84 3.23 -3.21 -0.91
N TYR A 85 3.00 -2.33 0.07
CA TYR A 85 3.55 -0.97 0.06
C TYR A 85 5.08 -0.94 -0.03
N TYR A 86 5.77 -1.73 0.80
CA TYR A 86 7.24 -1.76 0.81
C TYR A 86 7.82 -2.45 -0.42
N GLU A 87 7.15 -3.46 -0.97
CA GLU A 87 7.55 -4.08 -2.24
C GLU A 87 7.52 -3.07 -3.39
N ILE A 88 6.43 -2.31 -3.52
CA ILE A 88 6.33 -1.24 -4.54
C ILE A 88 7.46 -0.23 -4.40
N LYS A 89 7.77 0.21 -3.17
CA LYS A 89 8.86 1.16 -2.92
C LYS A 89 10.21 0.59 -3.31
N SER A 90 10.48 -0.67 -2.95
CA SER A 90 11.72 -1.35 -3.32
C SER A 90 11.90 -1.40 -4.83
N ILE A 91 10.87 -1.78 -5.59
CA ILE A 91 10.93 -1.83 -7.06
C ILE A 91 11.17 -0.42 -7.64
N HIS A 92 10.48 0.59 -7.13
CA HIS A 92 10.68 1.98 -7.56
C HIS A 92 12.11 2.49 -7.28
N GLU A 93 12.68 2.15 -6.12
CA GLU A 93 14.06 2.48 -5.76
C GLU A 93 15.07 1.78 -6.68
N THR A 94 14.88 0.49 -6.99
CA THR A 94 15.72 -0.25 -7.95
C THR A 94 15.71 0.41 -9.33
N LEU A 95 14.53 0.72 -9.88
CA LEU A 95 14.38 1.36 -11.20
C LEU A 95 15.08 2.72 -11.30
N ASN A 96 15.18 3.45 -10.19
CA ASN A 96 15.84 4.75 -10.16
C ASN A 96 17.34 4.63 -9.85
N SER A 97 17.76 3.57 -9.16
CA SER A 97 19.18 3.26 -8.90
C SER A 97 19.88 2.76 -10.17
N ASP A 98 19.21 1.93 -10.97
CA ASP A 98 19.72 1.43 -12.26
C ASP A 98 19.85 2.53 -13.32
N GLY A 99 19.12 3.64 -13.18
CA GLY A 99 19.24 4.82 -14.03
C GLY A 99 20.52 5.63 -13.79
N SER A 100 21.31 5.34 -12.74
CA SER A 100 22.50 6.13 -12.35
C SER A 100 23.84 5.56 -12.84
N ILE A 101 23.88 4.44 -13.58
CA ILE A 101 25.14 3.73 -13.88
C ILE A 101 25.76 4.11 -15.24
N ASN A 102 25.13 4.96 -16.06
CA ASN A 102 25.72 5.41 -17.34
C ASN A 102 25.84 6.94 -17.45
N ALA A 103 26.68 7.53 -16.60
CA ALA A 103 27.36 8.79 -16.96
C ALA A 103 28.73 8.41 -17.55
N PRO A 104 28.95 8.53 -18.87
CA PRO A 104 30.27 8.29 -19.44
C PRO A 104 31.24 9.38 -18.96
N ASN A 105 32.37 8.94 -18.40
CA ASN A 105 33.56 9.78 -18.24
C ASN A 105 34.11 10.20 -19.61
#